data_AF-A0A7Z9NR77-F1
#
_entry.id   AF-A0A7Z9NR77-F1
#
_cell.length_a   1.000
_cell.length_b   1.000
_cell.length_c   1.000
_cell.angle_alpha   90.00
_cell.angle_beta   90.00
_cell.angle_gamma   90.00
#
_symmetry.space_group_name_H-M   'P 1'
#
loop_
_entity.id
_entity.type
_entity.pdbx_description
1 polymer ?
#
loop_
_entity_poly.entity_id
_entity_poly.type
_entity_poly.pdbx_seq_one_letter_code
_entity_poly.pdbx_strand_id
1 'polypeptide(L)'
;MIMLSLAQENKDRNLVNQFLRSIQYQGASGRKPYGDALSILRAIFEASGQQHLLYLVKLRKLWFDKIDSFLARNAYPRNISVLRQFTVNTDFIQELTRANVLPDFLQAAEKLNGKSFKRSVHFSAQLQKKLKRLLTSDETELLKHKVRFKAQQTILHLTVYDGSITQALRFETEAYLRMLHRLLPELKLDNIRCHVGDLGQSQYDQSQVALLAKDWHLVTPEEVHQNCMPAFLHRVSRGQAVLVLYVSSQQGLELLKRTPGADWLVQHLHKIRSELQDVLQKIAFVPKPELDLEQIRLRSFVLGDLQRENLFSERETQSSPAVDGSTKASLSAKEQFAKISKRLKEKPVDLKSSC
;
A
#
# COMPACT_ATOMS: atom_id res chain seq x y z
N MET A 1 -25.58 12.08 6.90
CA MET A 1 -25.64 10.68 7.33
C MET A 1 -26.31 9.90 6.20
N ILE A 2 -25.59 9.02 5.50
CA ILE A 2 -26.09 8.35 4.28
C ILE A 2 -26.91 7.14 4.71
N MET A 3 -28.23 7.13 4.46
CA MET A 3 -28.99 5.88 4.42
C MET A 3 -28.69 5.19 3.08
N LEU A 4 -27.74 4.26 3.07
CA LEU A 4 -27.71 3.24 2.02
C LEU A 4 -28.98 2.40 2.14
N SER A 5 -29.56 1.96 1.02
CA SER A 5 -30.71 1.05 1.10
C SER A 5 -30.29 -0.21 1.84
N LEU A 6 -31.11 -0.63 2.82
CA LEU A 6 -30.85 -1.82 3.65
C LEU A 6 -30.50 -3.07 2.82
N ALA A 7 -31.04 -3.14 1.60
CA ALA A 7 -30.78 -4.22 0.65
C ALA A 7 -29.34 -4.23 0.12
N GLN A 8 -28.77 -3.05 -0.18
CA GLN A 8 -27.39 -2.93 -0.65
C GLN A 8 -26.39 -3.21 0.48
N GLU A 9 -26.65 -2.69 1.69
CA GLU A 9 -25.85 -2.99 2.88
C GLU A 9 -25.85 -4.49 3.20
N ASN A 10 -27.00 -5.16 3.09
CA ASN A 10 -27.09 -6.60 3.32
C ASN A 10 -26.36 -7.43 2.25
N LYS A 11 -26.31 -6.96 0.99
CA LYS A 11 -25.60 -7.63 -0.10
C LYS A 11 -24.08 -7.53 0.06
N ASP A 12 -23.58 -6.34 0.36
CA ASP A 12 -22.15 -6.10 0.63
C ASP A 12 -21.72 -6.86 1.89
N ARG A 13 -22.56 -6.88 2.93
CA ARG A 13 -22.36 -7.67 4.15
C ARG A 13 -22.25 -9.17 3.86
N ASN A 14 -23.08 -9.71 2.97
CA ASN A 14 -23.02 -11.12 2.60
C ASN A 14 -21.74 -11.46 1.83
N LEU A 15 -21.31 -10.61 0.89
CA LEU A 15 -20.06 -10.80 0.15
C LEU A 15 -18.83 -10.72 1.06
N VAL A 16 -18.82 -9.79 2.01
CA VAL A 16 -17.75 -9.65 3.01
C VAL A 16 -17.72 -10.87 3.93
N ASN A 17 -18.86 -11.33 4.44
CA ASN A 17 -18.94 -12.54 5.25
C ASN A 17 -18.46 -13.77 4.48
N GLN A 18 -18.83 -13.90 3.20
CA GLN A 18 -18.39 -14.99 2.35
C GLN A 18 -16.87 -14.95 2.12
N PHE A 19 -16.29 -13.76 1.92
CA PHE A 19 -14.84 -13.59 1.83
C PHE A 19 -14.13 -13.91 3.15
N LEU A 20 -14.59 -13.36 4.28
CA LEU A 20 -13.97 -13.62 5.59
C LEU A 20 -14.05 -15.11 5.98
N ARG A 21 -15.17 -15.78 5.66
CA ARG A 21 -15.33 -17.23 5.84
C ARG A 21 -14.40 -18.04 4.92
N SER A 22 -14.21 -17.61 3.67
CA SER A 22 -13.35 -18.34 2.72
C SER A 22 -11.87 -18.31 3.11
N ILE A 23 -11.45 -17.29 3.87
CA ILE A 23 -10.10 -17.20 4.45
C ILE A 23 -10.02 -17.68 5.90
N GLN A 24 -11.06 -18.36 6.40
CA GLN A 24 -11.15 -18.90 7.76
C GLN A 24 -10.88 -17.86 8.87
N TYR A 25 -11.21 -16.59 8.62
CA TYR A 25 -10.98 -15.52 9.58
C TYR A 25 -12.05 -15.54 10.67
N GLN A 26 -11.66 -15.99 11.87
CA GLN A 26 -12.45 -15.86 13.09
C GLN A 26 -12.07 -14.54 13.75
N GLY A 27 -12.89 -13.49 13.54
CA GLY A 27 -12.65 -12.19 14.16
C GLY A 27 -12.57 -12.29 15.69
N ALA A 28 -11.78 -11.41 16.31
CA ALA A 28 -11.73 -11.29 17.77
C ALA A 28 -13.14 -11.00 18.31
N SER A 29 -13.57 -11.79 19.28
CA SER A 29 -14.89 -11.71 19.90
C SER A 29 -15.18 -10.28 20.40
N GLY A 30 -16.31 -9.71 19.95
CA GLY A 30 -16.89 -8.51 20.55
C GLY A 30 -17.00 -7.27 19.66
N ARG A 31 -16.31 -7.16 18.52
CA ARG A 31 -16.46 -6.03 17.59
C ARG A 31 -17.25 -6.45 16.35
N LYS A 32 -18.52 -6.01 16.25
CA LYS A 32 -19.28 -6.10 14.99
C LYS A 32 -18.54 -5.19 13.96
N PRO A 33 -17.98 -5.71 12.86
CA PRO A 33 -17.18 -4.92 11.91
C PRO A 33 -18.05 -4.05 10.99
N TYR A 34 -19.33 -3.91 11.28
CA TYR A 34 -20.35 -3.42 10.35
C TYR A 34 -20.86 -2.04 10.75
N GLY A 35 -20.71 -1.08 9.83
CA GLY A 35 -21.23 0.29 9.97
C GLY A 35 -20.69 1.27 8.92
N ASP A 36 -19.46 1.07 8.41
CA ASP A 36 -18.86 1.93 7.38
C ASP A 36 -17.94 1.14 6.42
N ALA A 37 -17.82 1.57 5.16
CA ALA A 37 -16.95 0.93 4.16
C ALA A 37 -15.48 0.84 4.64
N LEU A 38 -15.05 1.79 5.49
CA LEU A 38 -13.71 1.79 6.07
C LEU A 38 -13.53 0.69 7.12
N SER A 39 -14.56 0.35 7.90
CA SER A 39 -14.50 -0.76 8.86
C SER A 39 -14.49 -2.12 8.15
N ILE A 40 -15.22 -2.22 7.03
CA ILE A 40 -15.20 -3.40 6.15
C ILE A 40 -13.83 -3.58 5.50
N LEU A 41 -13.25 -2.53 4.91
CA LEU A 41 -11.91 -2.59 4.31
C LEU A 41 -10.84 -2.92 5.36
N ARG A 42 -10.93 -2.34 6.56
CA ARG A 42 -10.02 -2.67 7.67
C ARG A 42 -10.10 -4.16 8.01
N ALA A 43 -11.30 -4.72 8.16
CA ALA A 43 -11.48 -6.15 8.41
C ALA A 43 -10.92 -7.02 7.27
N ILE A 44 -11.14 -6.65 6.00
CA ILE A 44 -10.59 -7.37 4.84
C ILE A 44 -9.06 -7.31 4.83
N PHE A 45 -8.46 -6.15 5.06
CA PHE A 45 -7.00 -5.99 5.06
C PHE A 45 -6.35 -6.67 6.27
N GLU A 46 -6.97 -6.63 7.44
CA GLU A 46 -6.51 -7.38 8.62
C GLU A 46 -6.58 -8.89 8.36
N ALA A 47 -7.70 -9.38 7.85
CA ALA A 47 -7.90 -10.80 7.57
C ALA A 47 -7.00 -11.34 6.44
N SER A 48 -6.67 -10.51 5.45
CA SER A 48 -5.72 -10.84 4.38
C SER A 48 -4.25 -10.61 4.75
N GLY A 49 -3.95 -10.14 5.97
CA GLY A 49 -2.60 -9.82 6.42
C GLY A 49 -1.97 -8.58 5.77
N GLN A 50 -2.77 -7.79 5.07
CA GLN A 50 -2.39 -6.59 4.31
C GLN A 50 -2.69 -5.28 5.03
N GLN A 51 -2.86 -5.31 6.35
CA GLN A 51 -3.15 -4.14 7.20
C GLN A 51 -2.24 -2.92 6.93
N HIS A 52 -0.98 -3.16 6.55
CA HIS A 52 -0.03 -2.10 6.25
C HIS A 52 -0.31 -1.34 4.95
N LEU A 53 -1.09 -1.91 4.02
CA LEU A 53 -1.52 -1.18 2.82
C LEU A 53 -2.43 -0.01 3.19
N LEU A 54 -3.35 -0.21 4.14
CA LEU A 54 -4.22 0.87 4.61
C LEU A 54 -3.40 2.02 5.22
N TYR A 55 -2.41 1.68 6.05
CA TYR A 55 -1.53 2.68 6.66
C TYR A 55 -0.64 3.38 5.63
N LEU A 56 -0.15 2.66 4.62
CA LEU A 56 0.63 3.26 3.52
C LEU A 56 -0.23 4.24 2.71
N VAL A 57 -1.49 3.91 2.43
CA VAL A 57 -2.43 4.80 1.73
C VAL A 57 -2.68 6.07 2.55
N LYS A 58 -2.96 5.92 3.85
CA LYS A 58 -3.10 7.07 4.77
C LYS A 58 -1.83 7.93 4.79
N LEU A 59 -0.66 7.32 4.88
CA LEU A 59 0.62 8.03 4.91
C LEU A 59 0.86 8.82 3.62
N ARG A 60 0.65 8.21 2.45
CA ARG A 60 0.82 8.88 1.15
C ARG A 60 -0.13 10.06 0.98
N LYS A 61 -1.35 9.97 1.49
CA LYS A 61 -2.32 11.08 1.49
C LYS A 61 -1.82 12.27 2.31
N LEU A 62 -1.19 12.01 3.45
CA LEU A 62 -0.70 13.04 4.37
C LEU A 62 0.72 13.51 4.03
N TRP A 63 1.42 12.81 3.13
CA TRP A 63 2.86 12.96 2.96
C TRP A 63 3.26 14.39 2.63
N PHE A 64 2.66 15.01 1.62
CA PHE A 64 3.07 16.35 1.23
C PHE A 64 2.42 17.47 2.07
N ASP A 65 1.34 17.17 2.81
CA ASP A 65 0.58 18.16 3.62
C ASP A 65 1.05 18.24 5.07
N LYS A 66 1.52 17.13 5.65
CA LYS A 66 1.78 17.01 7.10
C LYS A 66 3.21 16.62 7.46
N ILE A 67 4.01 16.20 6.50
CA ILE A 67 5.44 15.93 6.70
C ILE A 67 6.21 17.23 6.52
N ASP A 68 7.38 17.32 7.13
CA ASP A 68 8.30 18.42 6.90
C ASP A 68 8.70 18.54 5.42
N SER A 69 9.04 19.76 5.01
CA SER A 69 9.35 20.06 3.61
C SER A 69 10.58 19.33 3.09
N PHE A 70 11.56 19.05 3.95
CA PHE A 70 12.79 18.37 3.53
C PHE A 70 12.49 16.92 3.16
N LEU A 71 11.84 16.17 4.05
CA LEU A 71 11.50 14.77 3.82
C LEU A 71 10.47 14.62 2.68
N ALA A 72 9.49 15.51 2.60
CA ALA A 72 8.48 15.48 1.53
C ALA A 72 9.10 15.68 0.13
N ARG A 73 10.14 16.52 0.01
CA ARG A 73 10.84 16.78 -1.26
C ARG A 73 11.78 15.66 -1.67
N ASN A 74 12.47 15.08 -0.70
CA ASN A 74 13.60 14.19 -0.95
C ASN A 74 13.26 12.71 -0.77
N ALA A 75 12.05 12.38 -0.32
CA ALA A 75 11.62 11.01 -0.09
C ALA A 75 10.14 10.79 -0.37
N TYR A 76 9.77 9.54 -0.68
CA TYR A 76 8.38 9.13 -0.85
C TYR A 76 8.08 7.75 -0.24
N PRO A 77 6.90 7.52 0.38
CA PRO A 77 6.56 6.24 1.00
C PRO A 77 6.41 5.13 -0.05
N ARG A 78 7.30 4.15 -0.03
CA ARG A 78 7.29 3.04 -0.97
C ARG A 78 6.43 1.88 -0.50
N ASN A 79 6.69 1.36 0.69
CA ASN A 79 5.95 0.27 1.31
C ASN A 79 6.25 0.16 2.80
N ILE A 80 5.48 -0.65 3.51
CA ILE A 80 5.74 -1.00 4.91
C ILE A 80 5.95 -2.51 4.98
N SER A 81 7.01 -2.95 5.64
CA SER A 81 7.30 -4.36 5.85
C SER A 81 7.41 -4.69 7.33
N VAL A 82 7.24 -5.97 7.67
CA VAL A 82 7.52 -6.45 9.03
C VAL A 82 8.70 -7.39 8.95
N LEU A 83 9.79 -7.00 9.61
CA LEU A 83 10.89 -7.88 9.88
C LEU A 83 10.41 -8.94 10.87
N ARG A 84 10.31 -10.17 10.38
CA ARG A 84 10.07 -11.33 11.22
C ARG A 84 11.38 -12.06 11.47
N GLN A 85 11.55 -12.52 12.70
CA GLN A 85 12.75 -13.22 13.13
C GLN A 85 12.34 -14.48 13.88
N PHE A 86 13.10 -15.54 13.65
CA PHE A 86 13.06 -16.76 14.44
C PHE A 86 14.40 -16.92 15.13
N THR A 87 14.37 -17.08 16.45
CA THR A 87 15.57 -17.35 17.24
C THR A 87 15.45 -18.76 17.77
N VAL A 88 16.47 -19.57 17.52
CA VAL A 88 16.56 -20.90 18.13
C VAL A 88 16.82 -20.67 19.61
N ASN A 89 15.86 -21.04 20.46
CA ASN A 89 15.94 -20.91 21.90
C ASN A 89 15.72 -22.27 22.58
N THR A 90 15.85 -22.28 23.91
CA THR A 90 15.63 -23.45 24.75
C THR A 90 14.23 -24.03 24.57
N ASP A 91 13.20 -23.18 24.45
CA ASP A 91 11.81 -23.64 24.29
C ASP A 91 11.63 -24.42 22.99
N PHE A 92 12.18 -23.91 21.88
CA PHE A 92 12.15 -24.59 20.60
C PHE A 92 12.88 -25.94 20.66
N ILE A 93 14.04 -25.99 21.32
CA ILE A 93 14.80 -27.24 21.51
C ILE A 93 13.97 -28.25 22.31
N GLN A 94 13.32 -27.82 23.40
CA GLN A 94 12.41 -28.68 24.18
C GLN A 94 11.21 -29.16 23.37
N GLU A 95 10.64 -28.31 22.50
CA GLU A 95 9.56 -28.72 21.59
C GLU A 95 10.02 -29.80 20.60
N LEU A 96 11.27 -29.75 20.13
CA LEU A 96 11.85 -30.80 19.30
C LEU A 96 12.06 -32.08 20.09
N THR A 97 12.55 -32.00 21.34
CA THR A 97 12.67 -33.17 22.22
C THR A 97 11.33 -33.87 22.42
N ARG A 98 10.27 -33.10 22.69
CA ARG A 98 8.90 -33.64 22.86
C ARG A 98 8.34 -34.26 21.58
N ALA A 99 8.82 -33.84 20.41
CA ALA A 99 8.43 -34.39 19.13
C ALA A 99 9.18 -35.67 18.75
N ASN A 100 10.05 -36.21 19.63
CA ASN A 100 10.85 -37.41 19.38
C ASN A 100 11.63 -37.34 18.05
N VAL A 101 12.24 -36.18 17.75
CA VAL A 101 13.12 -36.06 16.60
C VAL A 101 14.38 -36.92 16.77
N LEU A 102 15.01 -37.26 15.66
CA LEU A 102 16.27 -37.99 15.67
C LEU A 102 17.35 -37.24 16.48
N PRO A 103 18.22 -37.94 17.22
CA PRO A 103 19.24 -37.30 18.05
C PRO A 103 20.22 -36.42 17.28
N ASP A 104 20.54 -36.78 16.03
CA ASP A 104 21.41 -35.99 15.14
C ASP A 104 20.78 -34.63 14.82
N PHE A 105 19.47 -34.61 14.56
CA PHE A 105 18.70 -33.41 14.30
C PHE A 105 18.64 -32.51 15.54
N LEU A 106 18.37 -33.08 16.71
CA LEU A 106 18.34 -32.35 17.98
C LEU A 106 19.70 -31.69 18.26
N GLN A 107 20.79 -32.43 18.12
CA GLN A 107 22.15 -31.92 18.34
C GLN A 107 22.50 -30.80 17.35
N ALA A 108 22.05 -30.90 16.10
CA ALA A 108 22.23 -29.85 15.11
C ALA A 108 21.45 -28.58 15.48
N ALA A 109 20.22 -28.71 16.00
CA ALA A 109 19.42 -27.59 16.49
C ALA A 109 20.04 -26.94 17.74
N GLU A 110 20.54 -27.72 18.70
CA GLU A 110 21.24 -27.23 19.89
C GLU A 110 22.49 -26.41 19.53
N LYS A 111 23.25 -26.83 18.53
CA LYS A 111 24.40 -26.07 17.98
C LYS A 111 24.01 -24.73 17.36
N LEU A 112 22.72 -24.50 17.11
CA LEU A 112 22.18 -23.24 16.62
C LEU A 112 21.52 -22.41 17.73
N ASN A 113 21.53 -22.86 18.99
CA ASN A 113 20.94 -22.12 20.11
C ASN A 113 21.49 -20.68 20.20
N GLY A 114 20.61 -19.72 20.41
CA GLY A 114 20.89 -18.28 20.39
C GLY A 114 20.98 -17.67 18.99
N LYS A 115 21.07 -18.45 17.90
CA LYS A 115 21.13 -17.90 16.55
C LYS A 115 19.75 -17.46 16.07
N SER A 116 19.76 -16.36 15.33
CA SER A 116 18.55 -15.76 14.78
C SER A 116 18.55 -15.75 13.27
N PHE A 117 17.37 -15.97 12.70
CA PHE A 117 17.14 -16.13 11.27
C PHE A 117 15.98 -15.24 10.83
N LYS A 118 16.14 -14.61 9.65
CA LYS A 118 15.10 -13.74 9.06
C LYS A 118 14.18 -14.48 8.07
N ARG A 119 14.58 -15.66 7.60
CA ARG A 119 13.80 -16.50 6.68
C ARG A 119 13.98 -17.97 7.01
N SER A 120 12.95 -18.78 6.78
CA SER A 120 12.98 -20.23 6.99
C SER A 120 14.08 -20.90 6.17
N VAL A 121 14.25 -20.49 4.91
CA VAL A 121 15.30 -21.04 4.01
C VAL A 121 16.70 -20.90 4.61
N HIS A 122 17.02 -19.76 5.23
CA HIS A 122 18.33 -19.57 5.86
C HIS A 122 18.52 -20.43 7.10
N PHE A 123 17.46 -20.61 7.89
CA PHE A 123 17.47 -21.51 9.03
C PHE A 123 17.67 -22.96 8.57
N SER A 124 16.86 -23.45 7.62
CA SER A 124 16.96 -24.80 7.08
C SER A 124 18.33 -25.08 6.48
N ALA A 125 18.91 -24.14 5.71
CA ALA A 125 20.25 -24.30 5.14
C ALA A 125 21.34 -24.41 6.21
N GLN A 126 21.27 -23.60 7.28
CA GLN A 126 22.22 -23.68 8.39
C GLN A 126 22.05 -24.96 9.21
N LEU A 127 20.80 -25.41 9.39
CA LEU A 127 20.50 -26.67 10.06
C LEU A 127 21.05 -27.86 9.25
N GLN A 128 20.77 -27.92 7.95
CA GLN A 128 21.33 -28.93 7.04
C GLN A 128 22.86 -28.93 7.03
N LYS A 129 23.48 -27.75 7.05
CA LYS A 129 24.95 -27.63 7.15
C LYS A 129 25.49 -28.25 8.45
N LYS A 130 24.75 -28.18 9.56
CA LYS A 130 25.12 -28.81 10.83
C LYS A 130 24.81 -30.30 10.86
N LEU A 131 23.71 -30.72 10.25
CA LEU A 131 23.33 -32.13 10.08
C LEU A 131 24.23 -32.89 9.08
N LYS A 132 24.84 -32.19 8.11
CA LYS A 132 25.59 -32.78 6.97
C LYS A 132 24.74 -33.69 6.07
N ARG A 133 23.42 -33.54 6.08
CA ARG A 133 22.47 -34.21 5.20
C ARG A 133 21.29 -33.31 4.88
N LEU A 134 20.49 -33.72 3.90
CA LEU A 134 19.20 -33.09 3.61
C LEU A 134 18.19 -33.41 4.72
N LEU A 135 17.16 -32.57 4.79
CA LEU A 135 16.04 -32.77 5.70
C LEU A 135 15.09 -33.80 5.09
N THR A 136 14.57 -34.71 5.90
CA THR A 136 13.51 -35.61 5.47
C THR A 136 12.19 -34.83 5.29
N SER A 137 11.22 -35.45 4.64
CA SER A 137 9.87 -34.88 4.50
C SER A 137 9.24 -34.58 5.87
N ASP A 138 9.35 -35.52 6.81
CA ASP A 138 8.81 -35.42 8.16
C ASP A 138 9.48 -34.30 8.97
N GLU A 139 10.81 -34.18 8.88
CA GLU A 139 11.56 -33.09 9.52
C GLU A 139 11.15 -31.73 8.93
N THR A 140 10.96 -31.67 7.62
CA THR A 140 10.54 -30.45 6.93
C THR A 140 9.13 -30.05 7.36
N GLU A 141 8.21 -31.01 7.49
CA GLU A 141 6.85 -30.78 7.97
C GLU A 141 6.82 -30.35 9.42
N LEU A 142 7.58 -31.01 10.30
CA LEU A 142 7.75 -30.61 11.69
C LEU A 142 8.22 -29.15 11.82
N LEU A 143 9.24 -28.76 11.05
CA LEU A 143 9.76 -27.40 11.07
C LEU A 143 8.71 -26.37 10.61
N LYS A 144 7.84 -26.69 9.64
CA LYS A 144 6.75 -25.79 9.24
C LYS A 144 5.80 -25.49 10.39
N HIS A 145 5.55 -26.46 11.29
CA HIS A 145 4.64 -26.28 12.42
C HIS A 145 5.30 -25.66 13.66
N LYS A 146 6.58 -25.94 13.88
CA LYS A 146 7.31 -25.51 15.09
C LYS A 146 8.06 -24.20 14.92
N VAL A 147 8.56 -23.89 13.73
CA VAL A 147 9.32 -22.65 13.48
C VAL A 147 8.36 -21.48 13.28
N ARG A 148 8.16 -20.71 14.35
CA ARG A 148 7.31 -19.52 14.33
C ARG A 148 8.15 -18.24 14.25
N PHE A 149 8.16 -17.63 13.07
CA PHE A 149 8.77 -16.31 12.87
C PHE A 149 7.90 -15.22 13.52
N LYS A 150 8.38 -14.67 14.63
CA LYS A 150 7.69 -13.59 15.36
C LYS A 150 7.99 -12.24 14.71
N ALA A 151 6.99 -11.37 14.65
CA ALA A 151 7.18 -9.99 14.23
C ALA A 151 8.06 -9.26 15.25
N GLN A 152 9.12 -8.58 14.79
CA GLN A 152 10.01 -7.81 15.67
C GLN A 152 10.00 -6.32 15.35
N GLN A 153 10.08 -5.95 14.07
CA GLN A 153 10.15 -4.56 13.66
C GLN A 153 9.25 -4.30 12.46
N THR A 154 8.43 -3.26 12.54
CA THR A 154 7.70 -2.68 11.41
C THR A 154 8.54 -1.58 10.80
N ILE A 155 8.82 -1.70 9.50
CA ILE A 155 9.78 -0.85 8.80
C ILE A 155 9.05 -0.09 7.70
N LEU A 156 9.11 1.24 7.75
CA LEU A 156 8.71 2.09 6.64
C LEU A 156 9.84 2.14 5.62
N HIS A 157 9.54 1.80 4.38
CA HIS A 157 10.48 1.98 3.28
C HIS A 157 10.17 3.25 2.52
N LEU A 158 11.20 4.07 2.34
CA LEU A 158 11.15 5.28 1.54
C LEU A 158 11.94 5.07 0.25
N THR A 159 11.42 5.58 -0.86
CA THR A 159 12.25 5.88 -2.03
C THR A 159 12.86 7.26 -1.80
N VAL A 160 14.15 7.43 -2.06
CA VAL A 160 14.85 8.72 -1.94
C VAL A 160 15.61 9.05 -3.21
N TYR A 161 15.94 10.32 -3.39
CA TYR A 161 16.62 10.83 -4.59
C TYR A 161 18.00 10.18 -4.77
N ASP A 162 18.81 10.20 -3.71
CA ASP A 162 20.20 9.76 -3.77
C ASP A 162 20.70 9.14 -2.44
N GLY A 163 22.00 8.80 -2.43
CA GLY A 163 22.67 8.28 -1.25
C GLY A 163 22.88 9.32 -0.14
N SER A 164 23.03 10.61 -0.48
CA SER A 164 23.29 11.67 0.50
C SER A 164 22.06 11.90 1.39
N ILE A 165 20.87 11.91 0.80
CA ILE A 165 19.58 11.96 1.51
C ILE A 165 19.40 10.72 2.37
N THR A 166 19.77 9.53 1.88
CA THR A 166 19.73 8.31 2.70
C THR A 166 20.52 8.49 4.00
N GLN A 167 21.69 9.12 3.93
CA GLN A 167 22.54 9.34 5.08
C GLN A 167 21.99 10.43 6.01
N ALA A 168 21.50 11.55 5.48
CA ALA A 168 20.83 12.60 6.25
C ALA A 168 19.65 12.02 7.06
N LEU A 169 18.78 11.23 6.41
CA LEU A 169 17.64 10.61 7.06
C LEU A 169 18.03 9.60 8.13
N ARG A 170 19.19 8.92 7.99
CA ARG A 170 19.69 8.00 9.02
C ARG A 170 20.02 8.73 10.31
N PHE A 171 20.66 9.90 10.24
CA PHE A 171 21.01 10.69 11.43
C PHE A 171 19.79 11.17 12.21
N GLU A 172 18.67 11.42 11.52
CA GLU A 172 17.44 11.94 12.13
C GLU A 172 16.32 10.88 12.26
N THR A 173 16.64 9.59 12.13
CA THR A 173 15.65 8.50 12.09
C THR A 173 14.68 8.57 13.27
N GLU A 174 15.16 8.83 14.49
CA GLU A 174 14.31 8.91 15.68
C GLU A 174 13.35 10.12 15.64
N ALA A 175 13.80 11.25 15.13
CA ALA A 175 12.96 12.44 14.98
C ALA A 175 11.83 12.18 13.98
N TYR A 176 12.15 11.59 12.83
CA TYR A 176 11.16 11.22 11.83
C TYR A 176 10.20 10.13 12.33
N LEU A 177 10.69 9.13 13.07
CA LEU A 177 9.81 8.12 13.69
C LEU A 177 8.82 8.77 14.67
N ARG A 178 9.29 9.67 15.55
CA ARG A 178 8.41 10.42 16.47
C ARG A 178 7.35 11.23 15.73
N MET A 179 7.74 11.93 14.66
CA MET A 179 6.78 12.65 13.82
C MET A 179 5.75 11.70 13.19
N LEU A 180 6.20 10.60 12.60
CA LEU A 180 5.32 9.61 11.97
C LEU A 180 4.37 8.95 12.98
N HIS A 181 4.80 8.70 14.22
CA HIS A 181 3.93 8.21 15.29
C HIS A 181 2.87 9.22 15.67
N ARG A 182 3.15 10.53 15.65
CA ARG A 182 2.14 11.56 15.87
C ARG A 182 1.12 11.60 14.73
N LEU A 183 1.58 11.45 13.49
CA LEU A 183 0.72 11.48 12.30
C LEU A 183 -0.14 10.23 12.15
N LEU A 184 0.41 9.05 12.48
CA LEU A 184 -0.25 7.76 12.37
C LEU A 184 0.00 6.92 13.64
N PRO A 185 -0.64 7.26 14.77
CA PRO A 185 -0.40 6.58 16.06
C PRO A 185 -0.80 5.10 16.05
N GLU A 186 -1.70 4.71 15.15
CA GLU A 186 -2.10 3.30 14.96
C GLU A 186 -1.01 2.45 14.29
N LEU A 187 -0.03 3.08 13.61
CA LEU A 187 1.09 2.39 12.99
C LEU A 187 2.32 2.45 13.89
N LYS A 188 2.60 1.35 14.60
CA LYS A 188 3.84 1.19 15.37
C LYS A 188 5.02 0.96 14.43
N LEU A 189 5.61 2.04 13.91
CA LEU A 189 6.86 2.00 13.15
C LEU A 189 8.06 1.89 14.08
N ASP A 190 8.93 0.92 13.81
CA ASP A 190 10.15 0.71 14.58
C ASP A 190 11.38 1.23 13.85
N ASN A 191 11.31 1.37 12.51
CA ASN A 191 12.45 1.79 11.71
C ASN A 191 12.04 2.40 10.36
N ILE A 192 12.97 3.14 9.75
CA ILE A 192 12.87 3.70 8.40
C ILE A 192 14.02 3.15 7.57
N ARG A 193 13.74 2.72 6.33
CA ARG A 193 14.76 2.30 5.37
C ARG A 193 14.60 2.99 4.04
N CYS A 194 15.66 3.68 3.61
CA CYS A 194 15.69 4.38 2.34
C CYS A 194 16.20 3.47 1.24
N HIS A 195 15.64 3.65 0.05
CA HIS A 195 16.07 3.03 -1.20
C HIS A 195 16.27 4.13 -2.22
N VAL A 196 17.44 4.21 -2.82
CA VAL A 196 17.67 5.15 -3.93
C VAL A 196 16.84 4.69 -5.12
N GLY A 197 16.04 5.60 -5.69
CA GLY A 197 15.21 5.28 -6.83
C GLY A 197 14.59 6.52 -7.47
N ASP A 198 13.94 6.32 -8.61
CA ASP A 198 13.35 7.38 -9.40
C ASP A 198 12.16 8.03 -8.67
N LEU A 199 12.43 9.17 -8.02
CA LEU A 199 11.42 10.06 -7.44
C LEU A 199 10.71 10.91 -8.49
N GLY A 200 11.25 11.00 -9.71
CA GLY A 200 10.78 11.87 -10.78
C GLY A 200 9.30 11.65 -11.09
N GLN A 201 8.82 10.40 -11.06
CA GLN A 201 7.40 10.12 -11.29
C GLN A 201 6.48 10.70 -10.20
N SER A 202 6.87 10.63 -8.92
CA SER A 202 6.02 11.13 -7.83
C SER A 202 5.98 12.66 -7.83
N GLN A 203 7.12 13.28 -8.14
CA GLN A 203 7.26 14.72 -8.33
C GLN A 203 6.46 15.21 -9.54
N TYR A 204 6.57 14.50 -10.66
CA TYR A 204 5.80 14.75 -11.87
C TYR A 204 4.28 14.69 -11.59
N ASP A 205 3.81 13.67 -10.89
CA ASP A 205 2.40 13.55 -10.51
C ASP A 205 1.92 14.76 -9.69
N GLN A 206 2.70 15.27 -8.73
CA GLN A 206 2.32 16.45 -7.94
C GLN A 206 2.27 17.72 -8.79
N SER A 207 3.25 17.91 -9.68
CA SER A 207 3.26 19.06 -10.58
C SER A 207 2.04 19.06 -11.52
N GLN A 208 1.62 17.89 -12.00
CA GLN A 208 0.42 17.72 -12.81
C GLN A 208 -0.87 18.02 -12.04
N VAL A 209 -0.95 17.61 -10.77
CA VAL A 209 -2.07 17.98 -9.89
C VAL A 209 -2.12 19.48 -9.66
N ALA A 210 -0.97 20.14 -9.42
CA ALA A 210 -0.92 21.58 -9.22
C ALA A 210 -1.34 22.35 -10.48
N LEU A 211 -0.90 21.90 -11.66
CA LEU A 211 -1.31 22.44 -12.94
C LEU A 211 -2.81 22.27 -13.19
N LEU A 212 -3.37 21.12 -12.83
CA LEU A 212 -4.81 20.89 -12.91
C LEU A 212 -5.57 21.79 -11.94
N ALA A 213 -5.11 21.94 -10.71
CA ALA A 213 -5.75 22.79 -9.71
C ALA A 213 -5.71 24.27 -10.12
N LYS A 214 -4.60 24.74 -10.69
CA LYS A 214 -4.45 26.12 -11.18
C LYS A 214 -5.49 26.45 -12.25
N ASP A 215 -5.62 25.57 -13.25
CA ASP A 215 -6.41 25.82 -14.45
C ASP A 215 -7.77 25.09 -14.42
N TRP A 216 -8.22 24.65 -13.24
CA TRP A 216 -9.33 23.70 -13.11
C TRP A 216 -10.62 24.18 -13.76
N HIS A 217 -10.93 25.48 -13.59
CA HIS A 217 -12.08 26.16 -14.17
C HIS A 217 -12.00 26.32 -15.70
N LEU A 218 -10.78 26.27 -16.28
CA LEU A 218 -10.55 26.35 -17.72
C LEU A 218 -10.61 24.98 -18.40
N VAL A 219 -10.26 23.92 -17.67
CA VAL A 219 -10.14 22.56 -18.21
C VAL A 219 -11.31 21.64 -17.85
N THR A 220 -12.34 22.16 -17.17
CA THR A 220 -13.53 21.40 -16.82
C THR A 220 -14.82 22.23 -16.94
N PRO A 221 -15.97 21.60 -17.21
CA PRO A 221 -17.27 22.26 -17.21
C PRO A 221 -17.60 22.91 -15.86
N GLU A 222 -18.53 23.87 -15.90
CA GLU A 222 -18.99 24.62 -14.73
C GLU A 222 -19.49 23.72 -13.59
N GLU A 223 -20.24 22.68 -13.94
CA GLU A 223 -20.78 21.72 -12.98
C GLU A 223 -19.67 20.94 -12.24
N VAL A 224 -18.48 20.86 -12.83
CA VAL A 224 -17.32 20.16 -12.23
C VAL A 224 -16.52 21.08 -11.33
N HIS A 225 -16.06 22.23 -11.84
CA HIS A 225 -15.16 23.10 -11.06
C HIS A 225 -15.85 23.85 -9.93
N GLN A 226 -17.17 24.04 -9.97
CA GLN A 226 -17.92 24.62 -8.84
C GLN A 226 -18.11 23.62 -7.69
N ASN A 227 -18.05 22.32 -7.96
CA ASN A 227 -18.38 21.28 -6.97
C ASN A 227 -17.15 20.54 -6.45
N CYS A 228 -16.02 20.55 -7.17
CA CYS A 228 -14.83 19.83 -6.74
C CYS A 228 -13.53 20.49 -7.17
N MET A 229 -12.44 20.12 -6.49
CA MET A 229 -11.08 20.60 -6.77
C MET A 229 -10.09 19.42 -6.74
N PRO A 230 -9.09 19.37 -7.65
CA PRO A 230 -7.99 18.42 -7.59
C PRO A 230 -7.21 18.56 -6.29
N ALA A 231 -7.05 17.46 -5.56
CA ALA A 231 -6.36 17.46 -4.27
C ALA A 231 -4.97 16.79 -4.36
N PHE A 232 -4.93 15.55 -4.82
CA PHE A 232 -3.69 14.79 -4.97
C PHE A 232 -3.90 13.57 -5.87
N LEU A 233 -2.79 13.00 -6.31
CA LEU A 233 -2.78 11.76 -7.09
C LEU A 233 -2.28 10.61 -6.22
N HIS A 234 -3.08 9.55 -6.15
CA HIS A 234 -2.73 8.32 -5.46
C HIS A 234 -2.22 7.27 -6.45
N ARG A 235 -0.91 7.00 -6.43
CA ARG A 235 -0.29 5.98 -7.28
C ARG A 235 -0.14 4.65 -6.53
N VAL A 236 -0.78 3.62 -7.05
CA VAL A 236 -0.67 2.24 -6.55
C VAL A 236 0.47 1.50 -7.26
N SER A 237 0.62 1.70 -8.57
CA SER A 237 1.73 1.18 -9.39
C SER A 237 2.00 2.07 -10.60
N ARG A 238 3.05 1.73 -11.37
CA ARG A 238 3.23 2.26 -12.73
C ARG A 238 1.97 1.92 -13.56
N GLY A 239 1.32 2.94 -14.11
CA GLY A 239 0.05 2.83 -14.85
C GLY A 239 -1.22 2.62 -14.00
N GLN A 240 -1.16 2.79 -12.68
CA GLN A 240 -2.34 2.78 -11.81
C GLN A 240 -2.30 3.96 -10.84
N ALA A 241 -2.82 5.08 -11.32
CA ALA A 241 -2.97 6.31 -10.58
C ALA A 241 -4.43 6.77 -10.53
N VAL A 242 -4.85 7.19 -9.35
CA VAL A 242 -6.17 7.71 -9.07
C VAL A 242 -6.05 9.18 -8.68
N LEU A 243 -6.60 10.10 -9.48
CA LEU A 243 -6.76 11.49 -9.08
C LEU A 243 -7.90 11.59 -8.07
N VAL A 244 -7.59 12.14 -6.91
CA VAL A 244 -8.57 12.40 -5.87
C VAL A 244 -9.07 13.83 -6.04
N LEU A 245 -10.37 13.96 -6.29
CA LEU A 245 -11.09 15.22 -6.33
C LEU A 245 -11.85 15.39 -5.02
N TYR A 246 -11.55 16.45 -4.28
CA TYR A 246 -12.31 16.79 -3.09
C TYR A 246 -13.56 17.55 -3.48
N VAL A 247 -14.68 17.17 -2.85
CA VAL A 247 -16.00 17.71 -3.11
C VAL A 247 -16.48 18.48 -1.88
N SER A 248 -16.92 19.72 -2.08
CA SER A 248 -17.31 20.63 -0.99
C SER A 248 -18.64 20.25 -0.34
N SER A 249 -19.52 19.53 -1.04
CA SER A 249 -20.85 19.17 -0.53
C SER A 249 -21.29 17.75 -0.91
N GLN A 250 -22.22 17.20 -0.13
CA GLN A 250 -22.84 15.89 -0.43
C GLN A 250 -23.71 15.95 -1.70
N GLN A 251 -24.40 17.06 -1.94
CA GLN A 251 -25.19 17.29 -3.15
C GLN A 251 -24.29 17.30 -4.40
N GLY A 252 -23.17 18.03 -4.33
CA GLY A 252 -22.16 18.03 -5.40
C GLY A 252 -21.60 16.63 -5.66
N LEU A 253 -21.41 15.81 -4.61
CA LEU A 253 -20.91 14.44 -4.77
C LEU A 253 -21.91 13.55 -5.53
N GLU A 254 -23.20 13.68 -5.23
CA GLU A 254 -24.26 12.93 -5.92
C GLU A 254 -24.41 13.38 -7.38
N LEU A 255 -24.33 14.69 -7.62
CA LEU A 255 -24.34 15.28 -8.96
C LEU A 255 -23.17 14.73 -9.80
N LEU A 256 -21.94 14.92 -9.33
CA LEU A 256 -20.71 14.50 -10.03
C LEU A 256 -20.66 13.00 -10.32
N LYS A 257 -21.22 12.17 -9.43
CA LYS A 257 -21.31 10.72 -9.63
C LYS A 257 -22.29 10.33 -10.74
N ARG A 258 -23.37 11.10 -10.93
CA ARG A 258 -24.41 10.83 -11.94
C ARG A 258 -24.08 11.47 -13.27
N THR A 259 -23.57 12.70 -13.26
CA THR A 259 -23.28 13.49 -14.46
C THR A 259 -22.16 14.48 -14.14
N PRO A 260 -21.01 14.46 -14.85
CA PRO A 260 -20.69 13.58 -15.98
C PRO A 260 -20.24 12.17 -15.59
N GLY A 261 -19.91 11.92 -14.31
CA GLY A 261 -19.31 10.66 -13.86
C GLY A 261 -17.78 10.64 -13.98
N ALA A 262 -17.14 9.82 -13.16
CA ALA A 262 -15.68 9.79 -13.05
C ALA A 262 -14.98 9.34 -14.35
N ASP A 263 -15.51 8.33 -15.03
CA ASP A 263 -14.90 7.79 -16.25
C ASP A 263 -14.98 8.79 -17.42
N TRP A 264 -16.09 9.52 -17.54
CA TRP A 264 -16.22 10.59 -18.51
C TRP A 264 -15.20 11.70 -18.24
N LEU A 265 -15.06 12.12 -16.97
CA LEU A 265 -14.13 13.19 -16.61
C LEU A 265 -12.67 12.81 -16.87
N VAL A 266 -12.30 11.54 -16.66
CA VAL A 266 -10.98 11.02 -17.08
C VAL A 266 -10.78 11.22 -18.58
N GLN A 267 -11.71 10.75 -19.41
CA GLN A 267 -11.62 10.86 -20.87
C GLN A 267 -11.60 12.33 -21.33
N HIS A 268 -12.38 13.20 -20.69
CA HIS A 268 -12.41 14.62 -20.97
C HIS A 268 -11.05 15.28 -20.70
N LEU A 269 -10.46 15.02 -19.52
CA LEU A 269 -9.14 15.54 -19.16
C LEU A 269 -8.04 15.02 -20.09
N HIS A 270 -8.10 13.75 -20.52
CA HIS A 270 -7.15 13.19 -21.49
C HIS A 270 -7.24 13.84 -22.88
N LYS A 271 -8.43 14.33 -23.27
CA LYS A 271 -8.62 15.07 -24.52
C LYS A 271 -8.07 16.49 -24.44
N ILE A 272 -8.25 17.16 -23.30
CA ILE A 272 -7.77 18.54 -23.11
C ILE A 272 -6.24 18.56 -22.88
N ARG A 273 -5.71 17.57 -22.15
CA ARG A 273 -4.28 17.42 -21.86
C ARG A 273 -3.85 15.97 -22.09
N SER A 274 -3.28 15.70 -23.27
CA SER A 274 -2.83 14.36 -23.66
C SER A 274 -1.77 13.79 -22.71
N GLU A 275 -0.93 14.65 -22.13
CA GLU A 275 0.09 14.32 -21.12
C GLU A 275 -0.48 13.60 -19.88
N LEU A 276 -1.78 13.76 -19.59
CA LEU A 276 -2.43 13.13 -18.45
C LEU A 276 -2.72 11.65 -18.65
N GLN A 277 -2.59 11.11 -19.86
CA GLN A 277 -2.85 9.68 -20.13
C GLN A 277 -1.91 8.76 -19.34
N ASP A 278 -0.64 9.15 -19.24
CA ASP A 278 0.37 8.42 -18.48
C ASP A 278 0.29 8.71 -16.96
N VAL A 279 -0.27 9.87 -16.61
CA VAL A 279 -0.36 10.36 -15.24
C VAL A 279 -1.56 9.77 -14.52
N LEU A 280 -2.75 9.85 -15.12
CA LEU A 280 -4.05 9.64 -14.50
C LEU A 280 -4.80 8.51 -15.21
N GLN A 281 -5.23 7.48 -14.47
CA GLN A 281 -6.06 6.40 -15.02
C GLN A 281 -7.49 6.37 -14.46
N LYS A 282 -7.73 6.91 -13.26
CA LYS A 282 -9.07 6.94 -12.62
C LYS A 282 -9.29 8.19 -11.78
N ILE A 283 -10.55 8.58 -11.63
CA ILE A 283 -10.93 9.65 -10.70
C ILE A 283 -11.71 9.08 -9.53
N ALA A 284 -11.44 9.61 -8.34
CA ALA A 284 -12.23 9.35 -7.14
C ALA A 284 -12.74 10.67 -6.55
N PHE A 285 -14.05 10.79 -6.42
CA PHE A 285 -14.69 11.90 -5.71
C PHE A 285 -14.76 11.58 -4.22
N VAL A 286 -14.20 12.47 -3.39
CA VAL A 286 -14.15 12.29 -1.93
C VAL A 286 -14.78 13.52 -1.26
N PRO A 287 -15.85 13.34 -0.45
CA PRO A 287 -16.45 14.46 0.25
C PRO A 287 -15.47 15.03 1.28
N LYS A 288 -15.27 16.34 1.23
CA LYS A 288 -14.41 17.08 2.15
C LYS A 288 -15.06 18.43 2.52
N PRO A 289 -16.23 18.42 3.19
CA PRO A 289 -17.01 19.63 3.45
C PRO A 289 -16.34 20.62 4.42
N GLU A 290 -15.35 20.17 5.16
CA GLU A 290 -14.56 20.98 6.09
C GLU A 290 -13.56 21.92 5.39
N LEU A 291 -13.33 21.73 4.09
CA LEU A 291 -12.37 22.51 3.31
C LEU A 291 -13.08 23.20 2.15
N ASP A 292 -12.86 24.50 2.03
CA ASP A 292 -13.29 25.25 0.87
C ASP A 292 -12.45 24.89 -0.37
N LEU A 293 -13.05 25.01 -1.56
CA LEU A 293 -12.39 24.64 -2.82
C LEU A 293 -11.15 25.49 -3.09
N GLU A 294 -11.13 26.77 -2.70
CA GLU A 294 -9.94 27.62 -2.85
C GLU A 294 -8.83 27.19 -1.89
N GLN A 295 -9.17 26.76 -0.66
CA GLN A 295 -8.18 26.20 0.25
C GLN A 295 -7.55 24.91 -0.32
N ILE A 296 -8.36 24.08 -0.99
CA ILE A 296 -7.87 22.88 -1.66
C ILE A 296 -6.97 23.26 -2.83
N ARG A 297 -7.37 24.24 -3.64
CA ARG A 297 -6.60 24.74 -4.78
C ARG A 297 -5.23 25.25 -4.35
N LEU A 298 -5.20 26.11 -3.31
CA LEU A 298 -3.96 26.67 -2.78
C LEU A 298 -3.03 25.58 -2.25
N ARG A 299 -3.57 24.59 -1.53
CA ARG A 299 -2.77 23.44 -1.07
C ARG A 299 -2.17 22.69 -2.26
N SER A 300 -3.01 22.26 -3.21
CA SER A 300 -2.56 21.54 -4.41
C SER A 300 -1.52 22.32 -5.21
N PHE A 301 -1.68 23.64 -5.32
CA PHE A 301 -0.74 24.52 -5.99
C PHE A 301 0.61 24.57 -5.28
N VAL A 302 0.63 24.88 -3.97
CA VAL A 302 1.87 24.90 -3.17
C VAL A 302 2.61 23.57 -3.26
N LEU A 303 1.89 22.44 -3.25
CA LEU A 303 2.50 21.12 -3.35
C LEU A 303 3.26 20.88 -4.68
N GLY A 304 2.81 21.45 -5.80
CA GLY A 304 3.51 21.32 -7.08
C GLY A 304 4.44 22.48 -7.42
N ASP A 305 4.25 23.66 -6.85
CA ASP A 305 5.07 24.85 -7.14
C ASP A 305 6.40 24.83 -6.39
N LEU A 306 6.46 24.20 -5.20
CA LEU A 306 7.71 23.92 -4.45
C LEU A 306 8.75 23.09 -5.24
N GLN A 307 8.43 22.66 -6.46
CA GLN A 307 9.26 21.81 -7.31
C GLN A 307 9.57 22.40 -8.70
N ARG A 308 8.92 23.50 -9.11
CA ARG A 308 9.25 24.16 -10.39
C ARG A 308 10.58 24.89 -10.36
N GLU A 309 10.98 25.41 -9.21
CA GLU A 309 12.24 26.15 -9.06
C GLU A 309 13.49 25.30 -9.37
N ASN A 310 13.42 23.96 -9.27
CA ASN A 310 14.57 23.07 -9.53
C ASN A 310 14.53 22.37 -10.90
N LEU A 311 13.35 22.14 -11.49
CA LEU A 311 13.22 21.46 -12.79
C LEU A 311 13.78 22.28 -13.96
N PHE A 312 13.84 23.61 -13.82
CA PHE A 312 14.47 24.49 -14.81
C PHE A 312 16.00 24.50 -14.73
N SER A 313 16.59 24.03 -13.63
CA SER A 313 18.05 23.96 -13.47
C SER A 313 18.68 22.69 -14.04
N GLU A 314 17.91 21.62 -14.23
CA GLU A 314 18.45 20.30 -14.61
C GLU A 314 18.11 19.83 -16.04
N ARG A 315 17.27 20.56 -16.80
CA ARG A 315 16.88 20.15 -18.16
C ARG A 315 17.93 20.37 -19.26
N GLU A 316 19.10 20.92 -18.95
CA GLU A 316 20.15 21.13 -19.94
C GLU A 316 21.12 19.95 -20.14
N THR A 317 20.95 18.80 -19.48
CA THR A 317 21.84 17.67 -19.74
C THR A 317 21.14 16.31 -19.82
N GLN A 318 21.13 15.81 -21.05
CA GLN A 318 21.15 14.39 -21.47
C GLN A 318 19.82 13.70 -21.79
N SER A 319 19.52 13.75 -23.09
CA SER A 319 18.76 12.79 -23.88
C SER A 319 19.57 11.50 -24.16
N SER A 320 18.99 10.33 -23.91
CA SER A 320 18.75 9.23 -24.89
C SER A 320 18.55 7.86 -24.21
N PRO A 321 17.73 6.94 -24.78
CA PRO A 321 17.26 5.72 -24.11
C PRO A 321 18.09 4.48 -24.44
N ALA A 322 18.04 3.45 -23.58
CA ALA A 322 18.54 2.11 -23.89
C ALA A 322 17.57 1.00 -23.43
N VAL A 323 17.56 -0.07 -24.23
CA VAL A 323 16.55 -1.11 -24.43
C VAL A 323 16.78 -2.36 -23.55
N ASP A 324 15.66 -3.08 -23.34
CA ASP A 324 15.35 -4.42 -22.78
C ASP A 324 16.42 -5.44 -22.34
N GLY A 325 16.03 -6.23 -21.33
CA GLY A 325 16.65 -7.50 -20.93
C GLY A 325 15.77 -8.34 -19.99
N SER A 326 15.22 -9.43 -20.53
CA SER A 326 14.25 -10.40 -19.96
C SER A 326 14.74 -11.28 -18.77
N THR A 327 13.84 -11.63 -17.82
CA THR A 327 13.32 -13.02 -17.57
C THR A 327 12.76 -13.28 -16.15
N LYS A 328 11.69 -14.10 -16.12
CA LYS A 328 11.20 -15.02 -15.06
C LYS A 328 10.46 -14.46 -13.83
N ALA A 329 9.16 -14.26 -14.07
CA ALA A 329 7.99 -14.69 -13.30
C ALA A 329 8.16 -14.92 -11.78
N SER A 330 8.03 -13.84 -11.01
CA SER A 330 7.34 -13.89 -9.72
C SER A 330 5.99 -13.20 -9.93
N LEU A 331 4.88 -13.90 -9.63
CA LEU A 331 3.55 -13.34 -9.82
C LEU A 331 3.43 -12.05 -9.01
N SER A 332 3.31 -10.92 -9.70
CA SER A 332 3.24 -9.61 -9.06
C SER A 332 1.91 -9.46 -8.32
N ALA A 333 1.87 -8.62 -7.29
CA ALA A 333 0.63 -8.32 -6.56
C ALA A 333 -0.52 -7.88 -7.51
N LYS A 334 -0.18 -7.32 -8.67
CA LYS A 334 -1.11 -6.97 -9.77
C LYS A 334 -1.82 -8.19 -10.35
N GLU A 335 -1.11 -9.30 -10.56
CA GLU A 335 -1.70 -10.55 -11.07
C GLU A 335 -2.53 -11.27 -10.01
N GLN A 336 -2.16 -11.16 -8.73
CA GLN A 336 -2.97 -11.66 -7.63
C GLN A 336 -4.28 -10.86 -7.50
N PHE A 337 -4.23 -9.53 -7.59
CA PHE A 337 -5.41 -8.68 -7.58
C PHE A 337 -6.31 -8.88 -8.80
N ALA A 338 -5.73 -9.10 -9.98
CA ALA A 338 -6.48 -9.41 -11.19
C ALA A 338 -7.17 -10.78 -11.10
N LYS A 339 -6.50 -11.81 -10.54
CA LYS A 339 -7.11 -13.13 -10.28
C LYS A 339 -8.27 -13.03 -9.28
N ILE A 340 -8.12 -12.27 -8.20
CA ILE A 340 -9.17 -12.05 -7.21
C ILE A 340 -10.35 -11.30 -7.85
N SER A 341 -10.08 -10.24 -8.62
CA SER A 341 -11.12 -9.48 -9.31
C SER A 341 -11.85 -10.31 -10.37
N LYS A 342 -11.16 -11.23 -11.04
CA LYS A 342 -11.76 -12.15 -12.02
C LYS A 342 -12.67 -13.18 -11.34
N ARG A 343 -12.22 -13.78 -10.24
CA ARG A 343 -13.02 -14.70 -9.41
C ARG A 343 -14.25 -14.04 -8.78
N LEU A 344 -14.18 -12.74 -8.48
CA LEU A 344 -15.32 -11.98 -7.95
C LEU A 344 -16.35 -11.60 -9.03
N LYS A 345 -15.97 -11.65 -10.32
CA LYS A 345 -16.86 -11.36 -11.46
C LYS A 345 -17.51 -12.59 -12.06
N GLU A 346 -16.95 -13.78 -11.83
CA GLU A 346 -17.56 -15.05 -12.23
C GLU A 346 -18.70 -15.38 -11.25
N LYS A 347 -19.95 -15.09 -11.64
CA LYS A 347 -21.15 -15.63 -10.96
C LYS A 347 -21.09 -17.17 -11.00
N PRO A 348 -21.61 -17.87 -9.98
CA PRO A 348 -21.76 -19.31 -10.06
C PRO A 348 -22.71 -19.64 -11.21
N VAL A 349 -22.21 -20.43 -12.17
CA VAL A 349 -23.06 -21.10 -13.15
C VAL A 349 -23.77 -22.20 -12.40
N ASP A 350 -25.09 -22.10 -12.33
CA ASP A 350 -25.96 -23.16 -11.81
C ASP A 350 -25.74 -24.44 -12.63
N LEU A 351 -25.00 -25.38 -12.06
CA LEU A 351 -25.07 -26.78 -12.45
C LEU A 351 -26.36 -27.35 -11.86
N LYS A 352 -27.46 -27.17 -12.60
CA LYS A 352 -28.61 -28.07 -12.47
C LYS A 352 -28.30 -29.35 -13.25
N SER A 353 -27.96 -30.38 -12.49
CA SER A 353 -28.04 -31.77 -12.90
C SER A 353 -29.50 -32.17 -13.11
N SER A 354 -29.78 -32.78 -14.25
CA SER A 354 -30.68 -33.94 -14.45
C SER A 354 -32.00 -33.95 -13.67
N CYS A 355 -33.10 -33.67 -14.38
CA CYS A 355 -34.14 -34.64 -14.70
C CYS A 355 -34.68 -34.32 -16.10
#